data_AF-A0A1J7CMK8-F1
#
_entry.id   AF-A0A1J7CMK8-F1
#
_cell.length_a   1.000
_cell.length_b   1.000
_cell.length_c   1.000
_cell.angle_alpha   90.00
_cell.angle_beta   90.00
_cell.angle_gamma   90.00
#
_symmetry.space_group_name_H-M   'P 1'
#
loop_
_entity.id
_entity.type
_entity.pdbx_description
1 polymer ?
#
loop_
_entity_poly.entity_id
_entity_poly.type
_entity_poly.pdbx_seq_one_letter_code
_entity_poly.pdbx_strand_id
1 'polypeptide(L)'
;MRSNFFYFLVFIFFNSCQYFEKQVPSEKELLQKELKSINWKEVDEYPTVADCETISDKKQRQKCFFDVMSQLIQEKLDVDSLSILYPDLDTIQVKVTVFPNSKMKFEPEFQKDSVAYDTIRIDSILHARLIDFPKVNPAIKRGVPVKTQFILPVIIKAKDKK
;
A
#
# COMPACT_ATOMS: atom_id res chain seq x y z
N MET A 1 -28.65 54.39 -30.69
CA MET A 1 -28.10 53.03 -30.52
C MET A 1 -26.89 53.09 -29.59
N ARG A 2 -27.09 53.02 -28.27
CA ARG A 2 -25.97 53.02 -27.31
C ARG A 2 -26.49 52.64 -25.93
N SER A 3 -26.77 51.36 -25.75
CA SER A 3 -26.80 50.69 -24.45
C SER A 3 -27.02 49.21 -24.76
N ASN A 4 -26.43 48.31 -23.99
CA ASN A 4 -26.48 46.84 -24.13
C ASN A 4 -25.35 46.15 -24.92
N PHE A 5 -24.12 46.67 -24.88
CA PHE A 5 -22.93 45.85 -25.16
C PHE A 5 -22.17 45.44 -23.88
N PHE A 6 -22.74 45.66 -22.70
CA PHE A 6 -22.10 45.32 -21.42
C PHE A 6 -22.59 44.00 -20.81
N TYR A 7 -23.68 43.43 -21.32
CA TYR A 7 -24.28 42.22 -20.74
C TYR A 7 -23.78 40.90 -21.33
N PHE A 8 -22.95 40.93 -22.39
CA PHE A 8 -22.43 39.70 -23.00
C PHE A 8 -21.04 39.28 -22.46
N LEU A 9 -20.36 40.16 -21.73
CA LEU A 9 -18.98 39.94 -21.28
C LEU A 9 -18.86 39.39 -19.85
N VAL A 10 -19.96 39.31 -19.10
CA VAL A 10 -19.98 38.87 -17.70
C VAL A 10 -20.17 37.35 -17.54
N PHE A 11 -20.63 36.64 -18.58
CA PHE A 11 -20.91 35.20 -18.49
C PHE A 11 -19.71 34.28 -18.81
N ILE A 12 -18.58 34.82 -19.27
CA ILE A 12 -17.44 34.00 -19.71
C ILE A 12 -16.44 33.71 -18.56
N PHE A 13 -16.53 34.39 -17.41
CA PHE A 13 -15.53 34.27 -16.34
C PHE A 13 -15.81 33.25 -15.23
N PHE A 14 -16.89 32.47 -15.28
CA PHE A 14 -17.18 31.46 -14.24
C PHE A 14 -16.87 30.00 -14.62
N ASN A 15 -16.26 29.75 -15.79
CA ASN A 15 -15.75 28.41 -16.13
C ASN A 15 -14.24 28.29 -15.83
N SER A 16 -13.82 28.70 -14.63
CA SER A 16 -12.55 28.21 -14.08
C SER A 16 -12.77 26.76 -13.67
N CYS A 17 -12.52 25.83 -14.60
CA CYS A 17 -12.31 24.44 -14.22
C CYS A 17 -11.11 24.42 -13.27
N GLN A 18 -11.37 24.28 -11.97
CA GLN A 18 -10.34 23.86 -11.02
C GLN A 18 -9.88 22.48 -11.47
N TYR A 19 -8.80 22.48 -12.25
CA TYR A 19 -8.04 21.30 -12.60
C TYR A 19 -7.47 20.77 -11.29
N PHE A 20 -8.25 19.94 -10.61
CA PHE A 20 -7.82 19.19 -9.44
C PHE A 20 -6.70 18.28 -9.95
N GLU A 21 -5.45 18.73 -9.82
CA GLU A 21 -4.30 17.84 -9.89
C GLU A 21 -4.63 16.68 -8.95
N LYS A 22 -4.74 15.47 -9.51
CA LYS A 22 -4.92 14.26 -8.72
C LYS A 22 -3.68 14.14 -7.83
N GLN A 23 -3.77 14.65 -6.61
CA GLN A 23 -2.73 14.43 -5.63
C GLN A 23 -2.57 12.92 -5.47
N VAL A 24 -1.35 12.44 -5.69
CA VAL A 24 -1.01 11.05 -5.46
C VAL A 24 -1.34 10.76 -3.99
N PRO A 25 -2.29 9.84 -3.70
CA PRO A 25 -2.68 9.57 -2.33
C PRO A 25 -1.47 9.09 -1.54
N SER A 26 -1.35 9.57 -0.30
CA SER A 26 -0.25 9.18 0.56
C SER A 26 -0.30 7.68 0.85
N GLU A 27 0.86 7.06 1.12
CA GLU A 27 0.97 5.64 1.50
C GLU A 27 -0.02 5.28 2.61
N LYS A 28 -0.18 6.16 3.61
CA LYS A 28 -1.11 6.01 4.72
C LYS A 28 -2.57 5.98 4.28
N GLU A 29 -2.95 6.79 3.30
CA GLU A 29 -4.31 6.81 2.75
C GLU A 29 -4.59 5.57 1.89
N LEU A 30 -3.62 5.14 1.09
CA LEU A 30 -3.69 3.91 0.31
C LEU A 30 -3.81 2.68 1.22
N LEU A 31 -2.97 2.62 2.26
CA LEU A 31 -3.03 1.59 3.29
C LEU A 31 -4.42 1.58 3.95
N GLN A 32 -4.93 2.73 4.39
CA GLN A 32 -6.27 2.79 4.99
C GLN A 32 -7.39 2.35 4.04
N LYS A 33 -7.26 2.62 2.74
CA LYS A 33 -8.23 2.20 1.73
C LYS A 33 -8.23 0.68 1.57
N GLU A 34 -7.06 0.05 1.53
CA GLU A 34 -6.92 -1.41 1.48
C GLU A 34 -7.34 -2.08 2.79
N LEU A 35 -7.06 -1.47 3.94
CA LEU A 35 -7.55 -1.97 5.22
C LEU A 35 -9.08 -2.02 5.29
N LYS A 36 -9.77 -1.13 4.59
CA LYS A 36 -11.24 -1.13 4.50
C LYS A 36 -11.78 -2.15 3.47
N SER A 37 -10.98 -2.57 2.49
CA SER A 37 -11.39 -3.49 1.42
C SER A 37 -11.35 -4.96 1.85
N ILE A 38 -10.60 -5.29 2.90
CA ILE A 38 -10.44 -6.67 3.36
C ILE A 38 -11.61 -7.09 4.27
N ASN A 39 -12.21 -8.25 4.00
CA ASN A 39 -13.35 -8.78 4.77
C ASN A 39 -12.89 -9.37 6.13
N TRP A 40 -12.74 -8.51 7.13
CA TRP A 40 -12.21 -8.88 8.45
C TRP A 40 -13.21 -9.54 9.40
N LYS A 41 -14.41 -9.93 8.93
CA LYS A 41 -15.45 -10.55 9.79
C LYS A 41 -15.06 -11.93 10.33
N GLU A 42 -13.91 -12.46 9.96
CA GLU A 42 -13.56 -13.86 10.18
C GLU A 42 -12.52 -14.12 11.28
N VAL A 43 -11.83 -13.11 11.82
CA VAL A 43 -10.74 -13.31 12.79
C VAL A 43 -10.99 -12.59 14.13
N ASP A 44 -10.71 -13.32 15.22
CA ASP A 44 -10.91 -12.83 16.58
C ASP A 44 -9.71 -11.98 17.03
N GLU A 45 -8.50 -12.34 16.61
CA GLU A 45 -7.28 -11.56 16.82
C GLU A 45 -6.50 -11.42 15.52
N TYR A 46 -6.00 -10.21 15.26
CA TYR A 46 -5.16 -9.92 14.09
C TYR A 46 -3.73 -10.40 14.31
N PRO A 47 -2.95 -10.59 13.23
CA PRO A 47 -1.52 -10.81 13.37
C PRO A 47 -0.86 -9.65 14.11
N THR A 48 0.20 -9.94 14.87
CA THR A 48 0.94 -8.94 15.64
C THR A 48 2.44 -9.13 15.54
N VAL A 49 3.17 -8.04 15.74
CA VAL A 49 4.61 -8.02 15.97
C VAL A 49 4.86 -7.60 17.43
N ALA A 50 6.05 -7.91 17.96
CA ALA A 50 6.42 -7.65 19.35
C ALA A 50 6.09 -6.21 19.79
N ASP A 51 6.39 -5.22 18.94
CA ASP A 51 6.18 -3.80 19.21
C ASP A 51 4.69 -3.43 19.44
N CYS A 52 3.77 -4.22 18.90
CA CYS A 52 2.33 -3.97 18.97
C CYS A 52 1.60 -4.84 20.02
N GLU A 53 2.28 -5.80 20.66
CA GLU A 53 1.66 -6.76 21.59
C GLU A 53 1.08 -6.09 22.84
N THR A 54 1.71 -5.00 23.29
CA THR A 54 1.31 -4.28 24.51
C THR A 54 0.02 -3.47 24.34
N ILE A 55 -0.45 -3.28 23.10
CA ILE A 55 -1.66 -2.51 22.78
C ILE A 55 -2.89 -3.37 23.05
N SER A 56 -3.73 -2.97 24.01
CA SER A 56 -4.93 -3.72 24.40
C SER A 56 -6.07 -3.58 23.39
N ASP A 57 -6.26 -2.39 22.81
CA ASP A 57 -7.33 -2.14 21.84
C ASP A 57 -7.06 -2.87 20.51
N LYS A 58 -8.02 -3.70 20.09
CA LYS A 58 -7.90 -4.54 18.89
C LYS A 58 -7.68 -3.73 17.61
N LYS A 59 -8.34 -2.57 17.46
CA LYS A 59 -8.23 -1.74 16.24
C LYS A 59 -6.90 -0.99 16.21
N GLN A 60 -6.45 -0.46 17.34
CA GLN A 60 -5.15 0.19 17.46
C GLN A 60 -4.01 -0.82 17.25
N ARG A 61 -4.12 -2.03 17.82
CA ARG A 61 -3.14 -3.10 17.61
C ARG A 61 -3.07 -3.54 16.15
N GLN A 62 -4.24 -3.68 15.51
CA GLN A 62 -4.32 -3.94 14.07
C GLN A 62 -3.59 -2.85 13.29
N LYS A 63 -3.93 -1.58 13.55
CA LYS A 63 -3.30 -0.44 12.87
C LYS A 63 -1.78 -0.43 13.08
N CYS A 64 -1.32 -0.65 14.31
CA CYS A 64 0.11 -0.73 14.63
C CYS A 64 0.80 -1.81 13.80
N PHE A 65 0.22 -3.02 13.73
CA PHE A 65 0.78 -4.09 12.90
C PHE A 65 0.92 -3.67 11.43
N PHE A 66 -0.12 -3.06 10.85
CA PHE A 66 -0.05 -2.61 9.46
C PHE A 66 0.95 -1.49 9.24
N ASP A 67 1.00 -0.50 10.14
CA ASP A 67 1.95 0.60 10.04
C ASP A 67 3.40 0.08 10.11
N VAL A 68 3.71 -0.82 11.06
CA VAL A 68 5.04 -1.43 11.19
C VAL A 68 5.38 -2.29 9.96
N MET A 69 4.44 -3.12 9.49
CA MET A 69 4.68 -3.96 8.31
C MET A 69 4.91 -3.13 7.04
N SER A 70 4.09 -2.10 6.82
CA SER A 70 4.26 -1.16 5.70
C SER A 70 5.62 -0.48 5.76
N GLN A 71 5.98 0.07 6.92
CA GLN A 71 7.26 0.74 7.10
C GLN A 71 8.45 -0.21 6.83
N LEU A 72 8.45 -1.41 7.40
CA LEU A 72 9.54 -2.37 7.22
C LEU A 72 9.68 -2.84 5.78
N ILE A 73 8.55 -3.07 5.08
CA ILE A 73 8.57 -3.44 3.66
C ILE A 73 9.08 -2.27 2.83
N GLN A 74 8.61 -1.05 3.09
CA GLN A 74 9.06 0.15 2.42
C GLN A 74 10.57 0.33 2.61
N GLU A 75 11.09 0.26 3.83
CA GLU A 75 12.53 0.38 4.13
C GLU A 75 13.37 -0.69 3.42
N LYS A 76 12.91 -1.94 3.39
CA LYS A 76 13.63 -3.04 2.72
C LYS A 76 13.58 -2.95 1.20
N LEU A 77 12.60 -2.24 0.63
CA LEU A 77 12.43 -2.06 -0.81
C LEU A 77 12.88 -0.69 -1.33
N ASP A 78 13.11 0.30 -0.45
CA ASP A 78 13.64 1.64 -0.77
C ASP A 78 15.13 1.63 -1.19
N VAL A 79 15.69 0.44 -1.42
CA VAL A 79 17.06 0.28 -1.92
C VAL A 79 17.08 0.52 -3.42
N ASP A 80 17.88 1.51 -3.84
CA ASP A 80 18.10 2.06 -5.20
C ASP A 80 17.95 1.09 -6.40
N SER A 81 18.18 -0.20 -6.20
CA SER A 81 18.03 -1.25 -7.22
C SER A 81 16.69 -1.27 -7.95
N LEU A 82 15.55 -1.09 -7.28
CA LEU A 82 14.23 -1.21 -7.95
C LEU A 82 13.91 -0.01 -8.83
N SER A 83 14.11 1.21 -8.32
CA SER A 83 13.85 2.45 -9.07
C SER A 83 14.79 2.64 -10.27
N ILE A 84 16.02 2.11 -10.20
CA ILE A 84 16.97 2.13 -11.33
C ILE A 84 16.56 1.14 -12.41
N LEU A 85 16.15 -0.08 -12.02
CA LEU A 85 15.80 -1.14 -12.97
C LEU A 85 14.43 -0.92 -13.60
N TYR A 86 13.49 -0.31 -12.87
CA TYR A 86 12.11 -0.10 -13.29
C TYR A 86 11.68 1.34 -13.01
N PRO A 87 12.16 2.32 -13.81
CA PRO A 87 11.87 3.74 -13.58
C PRO A 87 10.41 4.12 -13.76
N ASP A 88 9.63 3.33 -14.52
CA ASP A 88 8.20 3.57 -14.78
C ASP A 88 7.29 2.90 -13.72
N LEU A 89 7.86 2.13 -12.79
CA LEU A 89 7.12 1.39 -11.77
C LEU A 89 6.97 2.23 -10.50
N ASP A 90 5.85 2.94 -10.37
CA ASP A 90 5.62 3.84 -9.22
C ASP A 90 5.17 3.11 -7.95
N THR A 91 4.44 2.00 -8.08
CA THR A 91 3.85 1.29 -6.94
C THR A 91 3.78 -0.21 -7.21
N ILE A 92 4.19 -1.01 -6.23
CA ILE A 92 4.09 -2.47 -6.25
C ILE A 92 3.07 -2.88 -5.19
N GLN A 93 2.04 -3.63 -5.60
CA GLN A 93 1.15 -4.28 -4.64
C GLN A 93 1.84 -5.57 -4.16
N VAL A 94 2.12 -5.65 -2.86
CA VAL A 94 2.73 -6.83 -2.24
C VAL A 94 1.67 -7.58 -1.45
N LYS A 95 1.39 -8.80 -1.86
CA LYS A 95 0.53 -9.73 -1.13
C LYS A 95 1.34 -10.38 -0.02
N VAL A 96 0.98 -10.06 1.22
CA VAL A 96 1.59 -10.64 2.41
C VAL A 96 0.68 -11.76 2.91
N THR A 97 1.27 -12.94 3.08
CA THR A 97 0.61 -14.09 3.69
C THR A 97 1.28 -14.41 5.02
N VAL A 98 0.52 -14.38 6.10
CA VAL A 98 0.96 -14.86 7.42
C VAL A 98 0.36 -16.24 7.65
N PHE A 99 1.22 -17.23 7.86
CA PHE A 99 0.82 -18.61 8.09
C PHE A 99 0.62 -18.91 9.59
N PRO A 100 -0.19 -19.93 9.94
CA PRO A 100 -0.39 -20.39 11.32
C PRO A 100 0.90 -20.74 12.09
N ASN A 101 1.99 -21.06 11.37
CA ASN A 101 3.29 -21.40 11.93
C ASN A 101 4.23 -20.18 12.08
N SER A 102 3.69 -18.96 12.11
CA SER A 102 4.45 -17.69 12.16
C SER A 102 5.37 -17.41 10.98
N LYS A 103 5.32 -18.21 9.90
CA LYS A 103 6.07 -17.90 8.67
C LYS A 103 5.31 -16.89 7.83
N MET A 104 6.05 -16.09 7.08
CA MET A 104 5.51 -15.16 6.11
C MET A 104 5.91 -15.52 4.68
N LYS A 105 5.05 -15.18 3.74
CA LYS A 105 5.33 -15.22 2.31
C LYS A 105 4.92 -13.90 1.69
N PHE A 106 5.77 -13.39 0.81
CA PHE A 106 5.57 -12.15 0.08
C PHE A 106 5.48 -12.50 -1.41
N GLU A 107 4.44 -12.01 -2.07
CA GLU A 107 4.23 -12.26 -3.51
C GLU A 107 3.82 -10.93 -4.16
N PRO A 108 4.37 -10.58 -5.33
CA PRO A 108 3.88 -9.42 -6.05
C PRO A 108 2.47 -9.71 -6.60
N GLU A 109 1.59 -8.73 -6.50
CA GLU A 109 0.25 -8.76 -7.07
C GLU A 109 0.14 -7.76 -8.22
N PHE A 110 0.26 -8.25 -9.44
CA PHE A 110 0.12 -7.41 -10.62
C PHE A 110 -1.35 -7.37 -11.06
N GLN A 111 -1.82 -6.18 -11.46
CA GLN A 111 -3.07 -6.08 -12.21
C GLN A 111 -2.87 -6.77 -13.58
N LYS A 112 -3.90 -7.45 -14.08
CA LYS A 112 -3.84 -8.26 -15.31
C LYS A 112 -3.35 -7.50 -16.54
N ASP A 113 -3.48 -6.16 -16.53
CA ASP A 113 -3.11 -5.30 -17.65
C ASP A 113 -1.65 -4.81 -17.58
N SER A 114 -0.90 -5.22 -16.55
CA SER A 114 0.50 -4.83 -16.29
C SER A 114 1.51 -5.65 -17.12
N VAL A 115 1.32 -5.69 -18.44
CA VAL A 115 2.18 -6.42 -19.41
C VAL A 115 3.59 -5.81 -19.50
N ALA A 116 3.85 -4.69 -18.80
CA ALA A 116 5.07 -3.91 -18.91
C ALA A 116 6.27 -4.43 -18.09
N TYR A 117 6.07 -5.31 -17.10
CA TYR A 117 7.14 -5.65 -16.14
C TYR A 117 7.49 -7.13 -16.10
N ASP A 118 8.79 -7.42 -16.01
CA ASP A 118 9.33 -8.76 -15.80
C ASP A 118 8.99 -9.22 -14.37
N THR A 119 7.85 -9.89 -14.24
CA THR A 119 7.28 -10.37 -12.98
C THR A 119 8.22 -11.34 -12.26
N ILE A 120 9.03 -12.10 -13.00
CA ILE A 120 10.00 -13.06 -12.46
C ILE A 120 11.12 -12.31 -11.76
N ARG A 121 11.64 -11.23 -12.36
CA ARG A 121 12.68 -10.41 -11.74
C ARG A 121 12.18 -9.69 -10.50
N ILE A 122 10.98 -9.10 -10.54
CA ILE A 122 10.40 -8.42 -9.37
C ILE A 122 10.19 -9.42 -8.23
N ASP A 123 9.65 -10.60 -8.51
CA ASP A 123 9.48 -11.66 -7.50
C ASP A 123 10.82 -12.06 -6.86
N SER A 124 11.87 -12.21 -7.68
CA SER A 124 13.22 -12.50 -7.18
C SER A 124 13.78 -11.39 -6.30
N ILE A 125 13.53 -10.12 -6.64
CA ILE A 125 13.99 -8.97 -5.83
C ILE A 125 13.22 -8.94 -4.51
N LEU A 126 11.90 -9.11 -4.54
CA LEU A 126 11.07 -9.16 -3.34
C LEU A 126 11.54 -10.29 -2.41
N HIS A 127 11.77 -11.49 -2.93
CA HIS A 127 12.30 -12.60 -2.13
C HIS A 127 13.68 -12.29 -1.54
N ALA A 128 14.58 -11.70 -2.32
CA ALA A 128 15.93 -11.37 -1.84
C ALA A 128 15.93 -10.30 -0.75
N ARG A 129 15.02 -9.32 -0.81
CA ARG A 129 14.95 -8.19 0.13
C ARG A 129 14.11 -8.49 1.37
N LEU A 130 13.07 -9.30 1.23
CA LEU A 130 12.09 -9.58 2.27
C LEU A 130 12.33 -10.91 3.00
N ILE A 131 13.51 -11.54 2.84
CA ILE A 131 13.85 -12.82 3.49
C ILE A 131 13.99 -12.70 5.02
N ASP A 132 14.41 -11.54 5.51
CA ASP A 132 14.73 -11.30 6.92
C ASP A 132 13.71 -10.35 7.56
N PHE A 133 12.53 -10.89 7.88
CA PHE A 133 11.47 -10.15 8.58
C PHE A 133 11.42 -10.51 10.06
N PRO A 134 11.00 -9.56 10.93
CA PRO A 134 10.78 -9.86 12.34
C PRO A 134 9.74 -10.97 12.50
N LYS A 135 9.83 -11.65 13.64
CA LYS A 135 8.87 -12.69 14.00
C LYS A 135 7.47 -12.09 14.14
N VAL A 136 6.49 -12.73 13.52
CA VAL A 136 5.07 -12.34 13.57
C VAL A 136 4.27 -13.42 14.28
N ASN A 137 3.32 -13.00 15.12
CA ASN A 137 2.29 -13.89 15.65
C ASN A 137 1.13 -13.96 14.65
N PRO A 138 0.65 -15.16 14.31
CA PRO A 138 -0.45 -15.33 13.37
C PRO A 138 -1.76 -14.77 13.93
N ALA A 139 -2.71 -14.51 13.04
CA ALA A 139 -4.08 -14.24 13.46
C ALA A 139 -4.68 -15.44 14.17
N ILE A 140 -5.59 -15.19 15.11
CA ILE A 140 -6.27 -16.22 15.88
C ILE A 140 -7.76 -16.17 15.57
N LYS A 141 -8.34 -17.34 15.31
CA LYS A 141 -9.78 -17.56 15.18
C LYS A 141 -10.18 -18.65 16.18
N ARG A 142 -10.97 -18.29 17.18
CA ARG A 142 -11.45 -19.19 18.25
C ARG A 142 -10.33 -19.93 18.96
N GLY A 143 -9.24 -19.24 19.27
CA GLY A 143 -8.06 -19.82 19.92
C GLY A 143 -7.13 -20.61 18.98
N VAL A 144 -7.46 -20.72 17.69
CA VAL A 144 -6.64 -21.46 16.71
C VAL A 144 -5.93 -20.47 15.77
N PRO A 145 -4.60 -20.59 15.59
CA PRO A 145 -3.87 -19.83 14.58
C PRO A 145 -4.41 -20.10 13.16
N VAL A 146 -4.70 -19.06 12.40
CA VAL A 146 -5.22 -19.15 11.03
C VAL A 146 -4.34 -18.42 10.04
N LYS A 147 -4.40 -18.85 8.78
CA LYS A 147 -3.76 -18.17 7.66
C LYS A 147 -4.49 -16.85 7.39
N THR A 148 -3.74 -15.76 7.25
CA THR A 148 -4.28 -14.47 6.82
C THR A 148 -3.50 -13.90 5.66
N GLN A 149 -4.20 -13.16 4.81
CA GLN A 149 -3.62 -12.52 3.63
C GLN A 149 -4.11 -11.08 3.55
N PHE A 150 -3.21 -10.18 3.18
CA PHE A 150 -3.51 -8.77 2.94
C PHE A 150 -2.56 -8.22 1.88
N ILE A 151 -2.97 -7.11 1.26
CA ILE A 151 -2.23 -6.46 0.18
C ILE A 151 -1.71 -5.14 0.71
N LEU A 152 -0.41 -4.90 0.54
CA LEU A 152 0.23 -3.64 0.89
C LEU A 152 0.72 -2.93 -0.38
N PRO A 153 0.29 -1.68 -0.61
CA PRO A 153 0.88 -0.84 -1.65
C PRO A 153 2.24 -0.34 -1.18
N VAL A 154 3.29 -0.61 -1.94
CA VAL A 154 4.65 -0.11 -1.68
C VAL A 154 5.00 0.90 -2.77
N ILE A 155 5.31 2.13 -2.38
CA ILE A 155 5.65 3.19 -3.32
C ILE A 155 7.14 3.09 -3.64
N ILE A 156 7.48 2.99 -4.91
CA ILE A 156 8.86 2.98 -5.36
C ILE A 156 9.22 4.43 -5.69
N LYS A 157 10.04 5.06 -4.85
CA LYS A 157 10.48 6.42 -5.11
C LYS A 157 11.48 6.41 -6.26
N ALA A 158 11.11 6.97 -7.40
CA ALA A 158 12.08 7.34 -8.41
C ALA A 158 12.98 8.43 -7.82
N LYS A 159 14.31 8.23 -7.84
CA LYS A 159 15.22 9.35 -7.63
C LYS A 159 15.06 10.26 -8.83
N ASP A 160 14.67 11.51 -8.58
CA ASP A 160 14.67 12.55 -9.61
C ASP A 160 16.01 12.47 -10.36
N LYS A 161 15.94 12.25 -11.68
CA LYS A 161 17.11 12.34 -12.55
C LYS A 161 17.63 13.76 -12.45
N LYS A 162 18.63 13.97 -11.60
CA LYS A 162 19.36 15.23 -11.52
C LYS A 162 20.43 15.27 -12.59
#